data_AF-A0A933CJB4-F1
#
_entry.id   AF-A0A933CJB4-F1
#
_cell.length_a   1.000
_cell.length_b   1.000
_cell.length_c   1.000
_cell.angle_alpha   90.00
_cell.angle_beta   90.00
_cell.angle_gamma   90.00
#
_symmetry.space_group_name_H-M   'P 1'
#
loop_
_entity.id
_entity.type
_entity.pdbx_description
1 polymer ?
#
loop_
_entity_poly.entity_id
_entity_poly.type
_entity_poly.pdbx_seq_one_letter_code
_entity_poly.pdbx_strand_id
1 'polypeptide(L)'
;MITDDKAREKIACEAAHLANELVRQLTVPSLILEDSETGQKKKNFLRAGAIRNFCILGIIVNLYRVIELRDNFLLDILFSEDELRDMGFPSIHEFLGGLEQMKFLEILRHQFAGHATAKSATGKKPGKLISAKLLGIALRETGIDKLPEFATSLREKLAPQLEKFIDQMRRKFPAIDKFVMEDYPLEVEEGRLRR
;
A
#
# COMPACT_ATOMS: atom_id res chain seq x y z
N MET A 1 4.07 21.78 12.62
CA MET A 1 5.45 21.38 12.26
C MET A 1 6.17 21.00 13.54
N ILE A 2 6.55 19.74 13.70
CA ILE A 2 7.28 19.25 14.88
C ILE A 2 8.68 19.89 14.84
N THR A 3 9.04 20.64 15.89
CA THR A 3 10.35 21.33 15.99
C THR A 3 11.39 20.52 16.78
N ASP A 4 11.03 19.34 17.28
CA ASP A 4 11.94 18.43 17.97
C ASP A 4 12.56 17.45 16.96
N ASP A 5 13.86 17.60 16.74
CA ASP A 5 14.63 16.78 15.79
C ASP A 5 14.57 15.29 16.14
N LYS A 6 14.47 14.92 17.43
CA LYS A 6 14.36 13.51 17.84
C LYS A 6 13.00 12.91 17.50
N ALA A 7 11.93 13.64 17.74
CA ALA A 7 10.58 13.22 17.36
C ALA A 7 10.47 13.08 15.83
N ARG A 8 11.08 14.02 15.08
CA ARG A 8 11.14 13.97 13.62
C ARG A 8 11.90 12.74 13.12
N GLU A 9 13.06 12.44 13.71
CA GLU A 9 13.86 11.26 13.35
C GLU A 9 13.10 9.95 13.62
N LYS A 10 12.43 9.84 14.77
CA LYS A 10 11.60 8.66 15.08
C LYS A 10 10.49 8.44 14.04
N ILE A 11 9.78 9.50 13.66
CA ILE A 11 8.72 9.40 12.63
C ILE A 11 9.32 9.03 11.27
N ALA A 12 10.51 9.54 10.93
CA ALA A 12 11.20 9.14 9.70
C ALA A 12 11.56 7.65 9.69
N CYS A 13 12.02 7.12 10.82
CA CYS A 13 12.27 5.68 11.00
C CYS A 13 11.00 4.83 10.82
N GLU A 14 9.90 5.20 11.47
CA GLU A 14 8.61 4.52 11.32
C GLU A 14 8.10 4.58 9.87
N ALA A 15 8.15 5.76 9.24
CA ALA A 15 7.72 5.94 7.87
C ALA A 15 8.54 5.10 6.88
N ALA A 16 9.86 5.06 7.06
CA ALA A 16 10.75 4.24 6.23
C ALA A 16 10.51 2.73 6.43
N HIS A 17 10.21 2.30 7.66
CA HIS A 17 9.81 0.92 7.92
C HIS A 17 8.52 0.55 7.18
N LEU A 18 7.47 1.38 7.31
CA LEU A 18 6.19 1.18 6.63
C LEU A 18 6.33 1.21 5.09
N ALA A 19 7.17 2.09 4.55
CA ALA A 19 7.48 2.11 3.12
C ALA A 19 8.14 0.80 2.66
N ASN A 20 9.09 0.26 3.43
CA ASN A 20 9.72 -1.04 3.15
C ASN A 20 8.71 -2.20 3.17
N GLU A 21 7.75 -2.18 4.10
CA GLU A 21 6.64 -3.15 4.09
C GLU A 21 5.82 -3.05 2.81
N LEU A 22 5.49 -1.83 2.38
CA LEU A 22 4.67 -1.59 1.19
C LEU A 22 5.36 -2.08 -0.09
N VAL A 23 6.68 -1.91 -0.23
CA VAL A 23 7.44 -2.50 -1.36
C VAL A 23 7.18 -4.00 -1.48
N ARG A 24 7.31 -4.74 -0.36
CA ARG A 24 7.06 -6.18 -0.34
C ARG A 24 5.61 -6.49 -0.68
N GLN A 25 4.67 -5.78 -0.06
CA GLN A 25 3.24 -6.05 -0.21
C GLN A 25 2.67 -5.67 -1.59
N LEU A 26 3.26 -4.70 -2.28
CA LEU A 26 2.93 -4.38 -3.67
C LEU A 26 3.49 -5.41 -4.66
N THR A 27 4.57 -6.11 -4.28
CA THR A 27 5.24 -7.13 -5.10
C THR A 27 4.56 -8.50 -5.00
N VAL A 28 4.13 -8.88 -3.79
CA VAL A 28 3.54 -10.20 -3.47
C VAL A 28 2.43 -10.65 -4.43
N PRO A 29 1.46 -9.80 -4.84
CA PRO A 29 0.40 -10.24 -5.75
C PRO A 29 0.90 -10.81 -7.08
N SER A 30 1.96 -10.24 -7.66
CA SER A 30 2.55 -10.75 -8.91
C SER A 30 3.14 -12.14 -8.71
N LEU A 31 3.91 -12.32 -7.62
CA LEU A 31 4.56 -13.59 -7.29
C LEU A 31 3.54 -14.70 -7.01
N ILE A 32 2.48 -14.39 -6.24
CA ILE A 32 1.41 -15.36 -5.97
C ILE A 32 0.73 -15.81 -7.27
N LEU A 33 0.48 -14.88 -8.19
CA LEU A 33 -0.17 -15.21 -9.45
C LEU A 33 0.72 -16.08 -10.33
N GLU A 34 2.00 -15.71 -10.48
CA GLU A 34 3.03 -16.48 -11.19
C GLU A 34 3.12 -17.93 -10.64
N ASP A 35 3.28 -18.08 -9.32
CA ASP A 35 3.36 -19.38 -8.66
C ASP A 35 2.07 -20.20 -8.83
N SER A 36 0.90 -19.54 -8.82
CA SER A 36 -0.39 -20.22 -8.94
C SER A 36 -0.65 -20.82 -10.33
N GLU A 37 0.01 -20.27 -11.36
CA GLU A 37 -0.06 -20.74 -12.74
C GLU A 37 0.90 -21.91 -12.99
N THR A 38 2.04 -21.94 -12.28
CA THR A 38 2.98 -23.08 -12.31
C THR A 38 2.44 -24.27 -11.52
N GLY A 39 1.86 -25.25 -12.23
CA GLY A 39 1.58 -26.58 -11.65
C GLY A 39 0.13 -27.05 -11.64
N GLN A 40 -0.82 -26.33 -12.25
CA GLN A 40 -2.21 -26.81 -12.35
C GLN A 40 -2.54 -27.43 -13.70
N LYS A 41 -2.65 -28.77 -13.74
CA LYS A 41 -3.20 -29.52 -14.90
C LYS A 41 -4.72 -29.34 -15.08
N LYS A 42 -5.44 -28.81 -14.08
CA LYS A 42 -6.88 -28.53 -14.13
C LYS A 42 -7.21 -27.32 -13.24
N LYS A 43 -7.82 -26.27 -13.80
CA LYS A 43 -8.19 -25.06 -13.04
C LYS A 43 -9.32 -25.39 -12.06
N ASN A 44 -9.02 -25.44 -10.76
CA ASN A 44 -10.03 -25.47 -9.71
C ASN A 44 -10.63 -24.07 -9.57
N PHE A 45 -11.90 -23.89 -9.93
CA PHE A 45 -12.59 -22.60 -9.93
C PHE A 45 -12.57 -21.92 -8.55
N LEU A 46 -12.81 -22.66 -7.46
CA LEU A 46 -12.83 -22.12 -6.10
C LEU A 46 -11.44 -21.65 -5.70
N ARG A 47 -10.40 -22.45 -5.96
CA ARG A 47 -9.01 -22.08 -5.67
C ARG A 47 -8.58 -20.85 -6.47
N ALA A 48 -8.87 -20.82 -7.77
CA ALA A 48 -8.53 -19.70 -8.64
C ALA A 48 -9.25 -18.41 -8.21
N GLY A 49 -10.54 -18.51 -7.87
CA GLY A 49 -11.32 -17.39 -7.34
C GLY A 49 -10.79 -16.86 -6.00
N ALA A 50 -10.41 -17.76 -5.09
CA ALA A 50 -9.86 -17.39 -3.78
C ALA A 50 -8.51 -16.65 -3.91
N ILE A 51 -7.60 -17.15 -4.75
CA ILE A 51 -6.30 -16.50 -5.01
C ILE A 51 -6.53 -15.11 -5.61
N ARG A 52 -7.38 -15.00 -6.63
CA ARG A 52 -7.70 -13.70 -7.25
C ARG A 52 -8.27 -12.71 -6.23
N ASN A 53 -9.23 -13.13 -5.41
CA ASN A 53 -9.82 -12.25 -4.40
C ASN A 53 -8.80 -11.80 -3.35
N PHE A 54 -7.89 -12.70 -2.94
CA PHE A 54 -6.83 -12.36 -2.00
C PHE A 54 -5.85 -11.32 -2.59
N CYS A 55 -5.44 -11.51 -3.84
CA CYS A 55 -4.60 -10.54 -4.55
C CYS A 55 -5.31 -9.19 -4.72
N ILE A 56 -6.58 -9.17 -5.15
CA ILE A 56 -7.36 -7.93 -5.30
C ILE A 56 -7.48 -7.19 -3.97
N LEU A 57 -7.81 -7.90 -2.89
CA LEU A 57 -7.87 -7.32 -1.54
C LEU A 57 -6.53 -6.69 -1.14
N GLY A 58 -5.43 -7.45 -1.30
CA GLY A 58 -4.08 -6.97 -0.99
C GLY A 58 -3.70 -5.75 -1.80
N ILE A 59 -3.98 -5.73 -3.11
CA ILE A 59 -3.72 -4.58 -3.98
C ILE A 59 -4.46 -3.34 -3.47
N ILE A 60 -5.78 -3.44 -3.28
CA ILE A 60 -6.62 -2.30 -2.88
C ILE A 60 -6.14 -1.74 -1.53
N VAL A 61 -5.92 -2.60 -0.54
CA VAL A 61 -5.48 -2.16 0.79
C VAL A 61 -4.13 -1.46 0.71
N ASN A 62 -3.17 -2.02 -0.03
CA ASN A 62 -1.81 -1.48 -0.04
C ASN A 62 -1.68 -0.21 -0.88
N LEU A 63 -2.48 -0.04 -1.94
CA LEU A 63 -2.59 1.25 -2.62
C LEU A 63 -3.07 2.36 -1.68
N TYR A 64 -4.06 2.07 -0.82
CA TYR A 64 -4.49 3.03 0.20
C TYR A 64 -3.45 3.26 1.29
N ARG A 65 -2.72 2.23 1.71
CA ARG A 65 -1.63 2.41 2.68
C ARG A 65 -0.52 3.30 2.14
N VAL A 66 -0.25 3.32 0.83
CA VAL A 66 0.69 4.28 0.22
C VAL A 66 0.15 5.72 0.33
N ILE A 67 -1.15 5.92 0.06
CA ILE A 67 -1.81 7.23 0.23
C ILE A 67 -1.76 7.66 1.71
N GLU A 68 -2.09 6.77 2.63
CA GLU A 68 -2.09 7.04 4.07
C GLU A 68 -0.67 7.28 4.61
N LEU A 69 0.35 6.60 4.09
CA LEU A 69 1.75 6.88 4.41
C LEU A 69 2.11 8.31 3.99
N ARG A 70 1.77 8.70 2.76
CA ARG A 70 1.98 10.06 2.26
C ARG A 70 1.32 11.08 3.18
N ASP A 71 0.03 10.93 3.42
CA ASP A 71 -0.78 11.99 4.02
C ASP A 71 -0.63 12.07 5.55
N ASN A 72 -0.36 10.95 6.23
CA ASN A 72 -0.32 10.91 7.70
C ASN A 72 1.10 10.92 8.29
N PHE A 73 2.13 10.54 7.54
CA PHE A 73 3.50 10.45 8.06
C PHE A 73 4.48 11.36 7.33
N LEU A 74 4.32 11.51 6.01
CA LEU A 74 5.33 12.16 5.18
C LEU A 74 5.02 13.65 4.98
N LEU A 75 3.85 13.95 4.44
CA LEU A 75 3.41 15.31 4.16
C LEU A 75 3.13 16.04 5.49
N ASP A 76 3.47 17.33 5.54
CA ASP A 76 3.29 18.26 6.67
C ASP A 76 4.08 17.94 7.96
N ILE A 77 4.53 16.70 8.13
CA ILE A 77 5.34 16.25 9.28
C ILE A 77 6.83 16.21 8.92
N LEU A 78 7.20 15.48 7.87
CA LEU A 78 8.60 15.25 7.51
C LEU A 78 9.05 16.09 6.31
N PHE A 79 8.17 16.27 5.33
CA PHE A 79 8.46 16.86 4.03
C PHE A 79 7.33 17.73 3.53
N SER A 80 7.69 18.74 2.73
CA SER A 80 6.75 19.45 1.86
C SER A 80 6.37 18.61 0.63
N GLU A 81 5.31 19.04 -0.07
CA GLU A 81 4.85 18.36 -1.28
C GLU A 81 5.92 18.36 -2.39
N ASP A 82 6.63 19.48 -2.56
CA ASP A 82 7.72 19.60 -3.54
C ASP A 82 8.89 18.66 -3.18
N GLU A 83 9.28 18.59 -1.90
CA GLU A 83 10.33 17.66 -1.46
C GLU A 83 9.94 16.20 -1.72
N LEU A 84 8.70 15.80 -1.46
CA LEU A 84 8.25 14.42 -1.72
C LEU A 84 8.28 14.08 -3.20
N ARG A 85 7.89 15.03 -4.05
CA ARG A 85 7.97 14.87 -5.50
C ARG A 85 9.43 14.72 -5.95
N ASP A 86 10.33 15.56 -5.43
CA ASP A 86 11.76 15.53 -5.78
C ASP A 86 12.46 14.25 -5.27
N MET A 87 12.01 13.72 -4.13
CA MET A 87 12.46 12.42 -3.61
C MET A 87 11.86 11.23 -4.37
N GLY A 88 10.92 11.46 -5.30
CA GLY A 88 10.32 10.44 -6.14
C GLY A 88 9.27 9.59 -5.42
N PHE A 89 8.60 10.11 -4.39
CA PHE A 89 7.49 9.40 -3.77
C PHE A 89 6.34 9.23 -4.78
N PRO A 90 5.79 8.03 -4.98
CA PRO A 90 4.85 7.79 -6.06
C PRO A 90 3.47 8.39 -5.80
N SER A 91 2.85 8.92 -6.86
CA SER A 91 1.45 9.34 -6.86
C SER A 91 0.54 8.17 -7.29
N ILE A 92 -0.26 7.64 -6.35
CA ILE A 92 -1.26 6.60 -6.66
C ILE A 92 -2.32 7.11 -7.63
N HIS A 93 -2.67 8.38 -7.51
CA HIS A 93 -3.60 9.06 -8.40
C HIS A 93 -3.11 9.02 -9.86
N GLU A 94 -1.84 9.38 -10.11
CA GLU A 94 -1.25 9.33 -11.45
C GLU A 94 -1.06 7.90 -11.94
N PHE A 95 -0.64 6.99 -11.05
CA PHE A 95 -0.46 5.58 -11.37
C PHE A 95 -1.75 4.93 -11.89
N LEU A 96 -2.91 5.28 -11.34
CA LEU A 96 -4.21 4.76 -11.77
C LEU A 96 -4.78 5.48 -13.00
N GLY A 97 -4.18 6.59 -13.43
CA GLY A 97 -4.65 7.37 -14.58
C GLY A 97 -5.53 8.58 -14.25
N GLY A 98 -5.67 8.96 -12.96
CA GLY A 98 -6.30 10.23 -12.56
C GLY A 98 -7.46 10.14 -11.57
N LEU A 99 -8.16 11.27 -11.39
CA LEU A 99 -9.15 11.48 -10.33
C LEU A 99 -10.38 10.60 -10.54
N GLU A 100 -10.72 10.33 -11.80
CA GLU A 100 -11.86 9.48 -12.14
C GLU A 100 -11.61 8.03 -11.69
N GLN A 101 -10.41 7.50 -11.93
CA GLN A 101 -10.03 6.13 -11.52
C GLN A 101 -9.93 6.00 -10.00
N MET A 102 -9.52 7.05 -9.30
CA MET A 102 -9.53 7.08 -7.83
C MET A 102 -10.93 6.86 -7.24
N LYS A 103 -11.99 7.40 -7.85
CA LYS A 103 -13.38 7.16 -7.40
C LYS A 103 -13.75 5.69 -7.47
N PHE A 104 -13.30 4.98 -8.51
CA PHE A 104 -13.53 3.55 -8.65
C PHE A 104 -12.70 2.73 -7.66
N LEU A 105 -11.46 3.15 -7.36
CA LEU A 105 -10.66 2.52 -6.31
C LEU A 105 -11.32 2.70 -4.92
N GLU A 106 -11.96 3.83 -4.63
CA GLU A 106 -12.73 4.04 -3.41
C GLU A 106 -13.94 3.10 -3.30
N ILE A 107 -14.68 2.90 -4.40
CA ILE A 107 -15.75 1.91 -4.47
C ILE A 107 -15.22 0.51 -4.14
N LEU A 108 -14.09 0.12 -4.71
CA LEU A 108 -13.44 -1.16 -4.43
C LEU A 108 -12.99 -1.27 -2.97
N ARG A 109 -12.42 -0.21 -2.38
CA ARG A 109 -12.08 -0.21 -0.95
C ARG A 109 -13.30 -0.47 -0.08
N HIS A 110 -14.44 0.16 -0.37
CA HIS A 110 -15.66 -0.09 0.40
C HIS A 110 -16.12 -1.55 0.34
N GLN A 111 -16.00 -2.18 -0.83
CA GLN A 111 -16.38 -3.59 -1.03
C GLN A 111 -15.41 -4.56 -0.33
N PHE A 112 -14.09 -4.33 -0.43
CA PHE A 112 -13.08 -5.29 0.02
C PHE A 112 -12.55 -5.03 1.43
N ALA A 113 -12.51 -3.77 1.88
CA ALA A 113 -11.91 -3.36 3.16
C ALA A 113 -12.84 -2.50 4.04
N GLY A 114 -14.02 -2.10 3.55
CA GLY A 114 -14.91 -1.16 4.21
C GLY A 114 -15.52 -1.63 5.54
N HIS A 115 -15.53 -2.94 5.83
CA HIS A 115 -16.02 -3.49 7.10
C HIS A 115 -14.93 -3.58 8.19
N ALA A 116 -13.66 -3.70 7.81
CA ALA A 116 -12.54 -3.72 8.76
C ALA A 116 -12.29 -2.35 9.41
N THR A 117 -12.65 -1.27 8.72
CA THR A 117 -12.40 0.12 9.14
C THR A 117 -13.62 0.82 9.75
N ALA A 118 -14.82 0.24 9.65
CA ALA A 118 -16.07 0.88 10.08
C ALA A 118 -16.33 0.82 11.60
N LYS A 119 -15.72 -0.12 12.34
CA LYS A 119 -15.99 -0.28 13.79
C LYS A 119 -15.27 0.74 14.68
N SER A 120 -14.22 1.39 14.18
CA SER A 120 -13.39 2.34 14.93
C SER A 120 -13.51 3.80 14.45
N ALA A 121 -14.15 4.04 13.31
CA ALA A 121 -14.39 5.38 12.78
C ALA A 121 -15.79 5.87 13.19
N THR A 122 -15.86 6.67 14.25
CA THR A 122 -17.04 7.47 14.59
C THR A 122 -17.35 8.46 13.45
N GLY A 123 -18.13 8.04 12.45
CA GLY A 123 -18.75 8.95 11.47
C GLY A 123 -18.61 8.61 9.98
N LYS A 124 -17.88 7.56 9.56
CA LYS A 124 -17.82 7.17 8.13
C LYS A 124 -18.82 6.04 7.84
N LYS A 125 -19.61 6.21 6.76
CA LYS A 125 -20.61 5.24 6.31
C LYS A 125 -19.98 3.83 6.29
N PRO A 126 -20.61 2.81 6.91
CA PRO A 126 -20.08 1.46 6.89
C PRO A 126 -19.86 0.99 5.46
N GLY A 127 -18.84 0.17 5.23
CA GLY A 127 -18.69 -0.55 3.96
C GLY A 127 -20.03 -1.17 3.55
N LYS A 128 -20.42 -1.02 2.29
CA LYS A 128 -21.63 -1.62 1.75
C LYS A 128 -21.22 -2.65 0.70
N LEU A 129 -21.87 -3.80 0.73
CA LEU A 129 -21.84 -4.71 -0.41
C LEU A 129 -22.42 -3.99 -1.62
N ILE A 130 -21.65 -3.90 -2.69
CA ILE A 130 -22.08 -3.26 -3.94
C ILE A 130 -22.64 -4.30 -4.92
N SER A 131 -23.42 -3.85 -5.90
CA SER A 131 -23.92 -4.75 -6.96
C SER A 131 -22.76 -5.33 -7.78
N ALA A 132 -22.92 -6.57 -8.26
CA ALA A 132 -21.92 -7.21 -9.13
C ALA A 132 -21.62 -6.38 -10.40
N LYS A 133 -22.64 -5.68 -10.93
CA LYS A 133 -22.47 -4.75 -12.07
C LYS A 133 -21.52 -3.61 -11.73
N LEU A 134 -21.71 -2.96 -10.57
CA LEU A 134 -20.86 -1.85 -10.14
C LEU A 134 -19.44 -2.34 -9.82
N LEU A 135 -19.31 -3.50 -9.18
CA LEU A 135 -18.02 -4.14 -8.93
C LEU A 135 -17.25 -4.39 -10.24
N GLY A 136 -17.92 -4.97 -11.24
CA GLY A 136 -17.31 -5.21 -12.54
C GLY A 136 -16.89 -3.94 -13.28
N ILE A 137 -17.66 -2.85 -13.15
CA ILE A 137 -17.27 -1.54 -13.69
C ILE A 137 -16.03 -1.03 -12.96
N ALA A 138 -16.05 -0.99 -11.63
CA ALA A 138 -14.94 -0.45 -10.83
C ALA A 138 -13.62 -1.22 -11.03
N LEU A 139 -13.69 -2.55 -11.22
CA LEU A 139 -12.50 -3.36 -11.55
C LEU A 139 -11.91 -3.00 -12.92
N ARG A 140 -12.75 -2.73 -13.93
CA ARG A 140 -12.29 -2.35 -15.27
C ARG A 140 -11.71 -0.94 -15.31
N GLU A 141 -12.40 0.01 -14.68
CA GLU A 141 -11.98 1.42 -14.69
C GLU A 141 -10.65 1.61 -13.93
N THR A 142 -10.37 0.79 -12.92
CA THR A 142 -9.06 0.77 -12.25
C THR A 142 -8.02 -0.09 -12.97
N GLY A 143 -8.41 -0.92 -13.94
CA GLY A 143 -7.54 -1.89 -14.61
C GLY A 143 -7.21 -3.15 -13.80
N ILE A 144 -7.79 -3.31 -12.60
CA ILE A 144 -7.58 -4.48 -11.72
C ILE A 144 -8.25 -5.74 -12.28
N ASP A 145 -9.19 -5.63 -13.22
CA ASP A 145 -9.77 -6.78 -13.93
C ASP A 145 -8.70 -7.60 -14.66
N LYS A 146 -7.70 -6.91 -15.23
CA LYS A 146 -6.45 -7.44 -15.79
C LYS A 146 -5.43 -7.66 -14.69
N LEU A 147 -5.81 -8.53 -13.75
CA LEU A 147 -5.12 -8.69 -12.47
C LEU A 147 -3.62 -9.02 -12.60
N PRO A 148 -3.17 -9.97 -13.45
CA PRO A 148 -1.75 -10.25 -13.61
C PRO A 148 -0.97 -9.02 -14.10
N GLU A 149 -1.44 -8.35 -15.15
CA GLU A 149 -0.79 -7.18 -15.72
C GLU A 149 -0.73 -6.01 -14.73
N PHE A 150 -1.82 -5.81 -13.98
CA PHE A 150 -1.87 -4.80 -12.93
C PHE A 150 -0.89 -5.12 -11.80
N ALA A 151 -0.86 -6.37 -11.32
CA ALA A 151 0.06 -6.81 -10.27
C ALA A 151 1.54 -6.69 -10.69
N THR A 152 1.85 -7.04 -11.95
CA THR A 152 3.19 -6.84 -12.51
C THR A 152 3.54 -5.35 -12.57
N SER A 153 2.60 -4.48 -12.98
CA SER A 153 2.81 -3.03 -12.99
C SER A 153 3.09 -2.46 -11.59
N LEU A 154 2.47 -3.00 -10.54
CA LEU A 154 2.80 -2.62 -9.16
C LEU A 154 4.24 -2.99 -8.81
N ARG A 155 4.66 -4.23 -9.10
CA ARG A 155 6.02 -4.71 -8.85
C ARG A 155 7.08 -3.94 -9.64
N GLU A 156 6.80 -3.61 -10.90
CA GLU A 156 7.82 -3.08 -11.82
C GLU A 156 7.85 -1.55 -11.89
N LYS A 157 6.76 -0.87 -11.53
CA LYS A 157 6.67 0.60 -11.62
C LYS A 157 6.49 1.26 -10.27
N LEU A 158 5.58 0.76 -9.43
CA LEU A 158 5.23 1.43 -8.19
C LEU A 158 6.19 1.09 -7.04
N ALA A 159 6.49 -0.20 -6.83
CA ALA A 159 7.42 -0.65 -5.80
C ALA A 159 8.83 -0.04 -5.96
N PRO A 160 9.42 0.04 -7.18
CA PRO A 160 10.75 0.62 -7.34
C PRO A 160 10.80 2.14 -7.09
N GLN A 161 9.67 2.85 -7.24
CA GLN A 161 9.59 4.27 -6.83
C GLN A 161 9.65 4.41 -5.31
N LEU A 162 8.94 3.55 -4.57
CA LEU A 162 9.04 3.52 -3.11
C LEU A 162 10.44 3.12 -2.64
N GLU A 163 11.10 2.16 -3.30
CA GLU A 163 12.50 1.80 -3.00
C GLU A 163 13.44 3.00 -3.15
N LYS A 164 13.34 3.72 -4.27
CA LYS A 164 14.12 4.96 -4.50
C LYS A 164 13.85 6.00 -3.42
N PHE A 165 12.59 6.20 -3.05
CA PHE A 165 12.22 7.12 -1.97
C PHE A 165 12.85 6.70 -0.63
N ILE A 166 12.83 5.41 -0.30
CA ILE A 166 13.45 4.86 0.93
C ILE A 166 14.96 5.11 0.93
N ASP A 167 15.63 4.95 -0.21
CA ASP A 167 17.06 5.26 -0.31
C ASP A 167 17.37 6.74 -0.07
N GLN A 168 16.49 7.64 -0.53
CA GLN A 168 16.61 9.07 -0.20
C GLN A 168 16.35 9.34 1.28
N MET A 169 15.36 8.66 1.87
CA MET A 169 15.08 8.71 3.31
C MET A 169 16.32 8.33 4.13
N ARG A 170 16.95 7.19 3.82
CA ARG A 170 18.18 6.71 4.49
C ARG A 170 19.32 7.71 4.44
N ARG A 171 19.49 8.41 3.31
CA ARG A 171 20.51 9.46 3.16
C ARG A 171 20.23 10.67 4.06
N LYS A 172 18.95 11.04 4.22
CA LYS A 172 18.53 12.19 5.03
C LYS A 172 18.50 11.85 6.52
N PHE A 173 18.17 10.60 6.87
CA PHE A 173 18.05 10.11 8.24
C PHE A 173 18.86 8.81 8.43
N PRO A 174 20.16 8.90 8.77
CA PRO A 174 21.03 7.73 8.89
C PRO A 174 20.58 6.70 9.94
N ALA A 175 19.77 7.11 10.94
CA ALA A 175 19.23 6.22 11.96
C ALA A 175 18.26 5.15 11.41
N ILE A 176 17.74 5.33 10.19
CA ILE A 176 16.78 4.40 9.57
C ILE A 176 17.33 2.99 9.45
N ASP A 177 18.58 2.83 9.02
CA ASP A 177 19.12 1.49 8.75
C ASP A 177 19.20 0.66 10.03
N LYS A 178 19.68 1.27 11.12
CA LYS A 178 19.69 0.64 12.44
C LYS A 178 18.27 0.31 12.90
N PHE A 179 17.35 1.25 12.77
CA PHE A 179 15.97 1.03 13.22
C PHE A 179 15.28 -0.12 12.48
N VAL A 180 15.40 -0.15 11.15
CA VAL A 180 14.74 -1.14 10.31
C VAL A 180 15.36 -2.53 10.48
N MET A 181 16.67 -2.64 10.64
CA MET A 181 17.37 -3.92 10.71
C MET A 181 17.45 -4.49 12.13
N GLU A 182 17.51 -3.65 13.15
CA GLU A 182 17.81 -4.06 14.53
C GLU A 182 16.70 -3.66 15.50
N ASP A 183 16.42 -2.36 15.65
CA ASP A 183 15.62 -1.86 16.77
C ASP A 183 14.14 -2.31 16.65
N TYR A 184 13.49 -2.15 15.49
CA TYR A 184 12.09 -2.51 15.31
C TYR A 184 11.82 -4.02 15.41
N PRO A 185 12.57 -4.92 14.73
CA PRO A 185 12.39 -6.35 14.91
C PRO A 185 12.53 -6.78 16.39
N LEU A 186 13.53 -6.24 17.09
CA LEU A 186 13.74 -6.50 18.50
C LEU A 186 12.57 -6.01 19.36
N GLU A 187 12.06 -4.80 19.12
CA GLU A 187 10.90 -4.26 19.84
C GLU A 187 9.62 -5.07 19.62
N VAL A 188 9.42 -5.63 18.42
CA VAL A 188 8.31 -6.55 18.11
C VAL A 188 8.48 -7.86 18.87
N GLU A 189 9.66 -8.47 18.81
CA GLU A 189 9.98 -9.74 19.48
C GLU A 189 9.84 -9.63 21.01
N GLU A 190 10.28 -8.51 21.58
CA GLU A 190 10.21 -8.26 23.01
C GLU A 190 8.84 -7.73 23.48
N GLY A 191 7.89 -7.49 22.57
CA GLY A 191 6.57 -6.92 22.88
C GLY A 191 6.64 -5.51 23.49
N ARG A 192 7.67 -4.74 23.13
CA ARG A 192 7.99 -3.42 23.70
C ARG A 192 7.46 -2.24 22.90
N LEU A 193 6.79 -2.49 21.77
CA LEU A 193 5.95 -1.50 21.08
C LEU A 193 4.77 -1.08 21.98
N ARG A 194 5.04 -0.29 23.02
CA ARG A 194 4.04 0.29 23.91
C ARG A 194 3.62 1.66 23.40
N ARG A 195 2.31 1.90 23.42
CA ARG A 195 1.62 3.13 23.00
C ARG A 195 2.09 4.36 23.76
#